data_AF-A0A8S2VJV9-F1
#
_entry.id   AF-A0A8S2VJV9-F1
#
_cell.length_a   1.000
_cell.length_b   1.000
_cell.length_c   1.000
_cell.angle_alpha   90.00
_cell.angle_beta   90.00
_cell.angle_gamma   90.00
#
_symmetry.space_group_name_H-M   'P 1'
#
loop_
_entity.id
_entity.type
_entity.pdbx_description
1 polymer ?
#
loop_
_entity_poly.entity_id
_entity_poly.type
_entity_poly.pdbx_seq_one_letter_code
_entity_poly.pdbx_strand_id
1 'polypeptide(L)'
;GGKGKGKGKKKKSPKAPTIIDGVSVQEMSKEELEDHLRRIREELDREREERNYFQLERDRISTFWEITKRQLEEKKAELRNKDRELEDAEEQHQAEIKVYKQKVKHLLYEQQNNIAELKAETLAELKVAQETHNEAENSTW
;
A
#
# COMPACT_ATOMS: atom_id res chain seq x y z
N GLY A 1 27.13 -60.01 58.51
CA GLY A 1 28.30 -59.35 59.12
C GLY A 1 28.98 -58.48 58.09
N GLY A 2 29.48 -57.30 58.49
CA GLY A 2 30.22 -56.35 57.64
C GLY A 2 29.75 -54.90 57.88
N LYS A 3 29.96 -54.32 59.08
CA LYS A 3 31.05 -53.38 59.44
C LYS A 3 31.07 -52.09 58.60
N GLY A 4 30.85 -50.96 59.28
CA GLY A 4 30.73 -49.61 58.70
C GLY A 4 32.00 -48.76 58.71
N LYS A 5 31.83 -47.50 58.27
CA LYS A 5 32.65 -46.27 58.48
C LYS A 5 32.18 -45.27 57.41
N GLY A 6 32.03 -43.96 57.62
CA GLY A 6 32.15 -43.07 58.75
C GLY A 6 31.63 -41.73 58.24
N LYS A 7 30.73 -41.08 58.98
CA LYS A 7 30.08 -39.83 58.57
C LYS A 7 31.09 -38.68 58.69
N GLY A 8 31.84 -38.45 57.61
CA GLY A 8 32.79 -37.34 57.52
C GLY A 8 32.06 -36.00 57.58
N LYS A 9 32.18 -35.30 58.70
CA LYS A 9 31.72 -33.93 58.90
C LYS A 9 32.57 -33.04 57.98
N LYS A 10 32.09 -32.75 56.76
CA LYS A 10 32.73 -31.78 55.85
C LYS A 10 32.86 -30.44 56.59
N LYS A 11 34.09 -30.07 56.92
CA LYS A 11 34.46 -28.74 57.43
C LYS A 11 33.94 -27.73 56.40
N LYS A 12 33.01 -26.84 56.78
CA LYS A 12 32.62 -25.69 55.96
C LYS A 12 33.92 -24.90 55.69
N SER A 13 34.31 -24.80 54.43
CA SER A 13 35.32 -23.84 54.00
C SER A 13 34.88 -22.44 54.43
N PRO A 14 35.82 -21.55 54.84
CA PRO A 14 35.46 -20.17 55.15
C PRO A 14 34.83 -19.58 53.88
N LYS A 15 33.60 -19.05 54.01
CA LYS A 15 32.99 -18.28 52.93
C LYS A 15 33.92 -17.09 52.66
N ALA A 16 34.32 -16.90 51.41
CA ALA A 16 35.05 -15.71 51.00
C ALA A 16 34.25 -14.47 51.47
N PRO A 17 34.93 -13.41 51.94
CA PRO A 17 34.27 -12.20 52.38
C PRO A 17 33.40 -11.66 51.24
N THR A 18 32.13 -11.40 51.52
CA THR A 18 31.26 -10.70 50.58
C THR A 18 31.79 -9.28 50.47
N ILE A 19 32.18 -8.87 49.28
CA ILE A 19 32.65 -7.52 48.99
C ILE A 19 31.51 -6.79 48.30
N ILE A 20 31.08 -5.66 48.85
CA ILE A 20 30.06 -4.78 48.27
C ILE A 20 30.73 -3.42 48.06
N ASP A 21 30.73 -2.93 46.81
CA ASP A 21 31.37 -1.67 46.39
C ASP A 21 32.84 -1.50 46.81
N GLY A 22 33.60 -2.59 46.77
CA GLY A 22 35.04 -2.59 47.07
C GLY A 22 35.40 -2.70 48.55
N VAL A 23 34.42 -2.76 49.46
CA VAL A 23 34.64 -2.93 50.91
C VAL A 23 34.12 -4.29 51.38
N SER A 24 34.85 -4.92 52.30
CA SER A 24 34.43 -6.18 52.93
C SER A 24 33.23 -5.92 53.86
N VAL A 25 32.13 -6.66 53.66
CA VAL A 25 30.92 -6.60 54.51
C VAL A 25 31.23 -6.91 55.99
N GLN A 26 32.38 -7.53 56.28
CA GLN A 26 32.84 -7.84 57.63
C GLN A 26 33.48 -6.64 58.35
N GLU A 27 33.87 -5.60 57.61
CA GLU A 27 34.51 -4.37 58.11
C GLU A 27 33.53 -3.19 58.19
N MET A 28 32.34 -3.33 57.62
CA MET A 28 31.31 -2.29 57.61
C MET A 28 30.54 -2.25 58.93
N SER A 29 30.21 -1.03 59.39
CA SER A 29 29.29 -0.82 60.50
C SER A 29 27.85 -1.19 60.11
N LYS A 30 26.99 -1.41 61.11
CA LYS A 30 25.56 -1.69 60.89
C LYS A 30 24.87 -0.58 60.09
N GLU A 31 25.22 0.67 60.37
CA GLU A 31 24.66 1.86 59.72
C GLU A 31 25.08 1.94 58.25
N GLU A 32 26.37 1.67 57.96
CA GLU A 32 26.89 1.60 56.58
C GLU A 32 26.22 0.48 55.78
N LEU A 33 25.95 -0.68 56.40
CA LEU A 33 25.24 -1.78 55.75
C LEU A 33 23.77 -1.43 55.46
N GLU A 34 23.10 -0.73 56.37
CA GLU A 34 21.72 -0.26 56.17
C GLU A 34 21.63 0.77 55.04
N ASP A 35 22.61 1.67 54.93
CA ASP A 35 22.68 2.67 53.85
C ASP A 35 23.02 2.05 52.50
N HIS A 36 23.94 1.08 52.44
CA HIS A 36 24.19 0.33 51.21
C HIS A 36 22.93 -0.43 50.76
N LEU A 37 22.21 -1.05 51.70
CA LEU A 37 20.98 -1.76 51.39
C LEU A 37 19.87 -0.82 50.90
N ARG A 38 19.81 0.40 51.42
CA ARG A 38 18.92 1.46 50.93
C ARG A 38 19.28 1.88 49.51
N ARG A 39 20.56 2.19 49.26
CA ARG A 39 21.06 2.57 47.93
C ARG A 39 20.77 1.51 46.87
N ILE A 40 21.09 0.24 47.16
CA ILE A 40 20.86 -0.86 46.22
C ILE A 40 19.37 -1.04 45.92
N ARG A 41 18.48 -0.81 46.88
CA ARG A 41 17.03 -0.83 46.64
C ARG A 41 16.59 0.31 45.74
N GLU A 42 17.08 1.52 45.98
CA GLU A 42 16.78 2.69 45.15
C GLU A 42 17.31 2.55 43.73
N GLU A 43 18.50 1.96 43.55
CA GLU A 43 19.07 1.63 42.24
C GLU A 43 18.24 0.55 41.53
N LEU A 44 17.84 -0.51 42.25
CA LEU A 44 16.99 -1.56 41.71
C LEU A 44 15.64 -1.03 41.24
N ASP A 45 15.03 -0.13 42.02
CA ASP A 45 13.74 0.47 41.67
C ASP A 45 13.89 1.43 40.46
N ARG A 46 14.98 2.20 40.39
CA ARG A 46 15.32 3.00 39.20
C ARG A 46 15.51 2.14 37.95
N GLU A 47 16.32 1.10 38.01
CA GLU A 47 16.53 0.20 36.87
C GLU A 47 15.22 -0.47 36.42
N ARG A 48 14.31 -0.76 37.37
CA ARG A 48 12.98 -1.29 37.04
C ARG A 48 12.11 -0.27 36.32
N GLU A 49 12.13 0.98 36.73
CA GLU A 49 11.43 2.08 36.06
C GLU A 49 12.00 2.32 34.67
N GLU A 50 13.32 2.38 34.53
CA GLU A 50 14.00 2.55 33.24
C GLU A 50 13.69 1.41 32.27
N ARG A 51 13.77 0.16 32.73
CA ARG A 51 13.38 -1.00 31.90
C ARG A 51 11.91 -0.92 31.48
N ASN A 52 11.00 -0.50 32.38
CA ASN A 52 9.59 -0.32 32.01
C ASN A 52 9.45 0.77 30.93
N TYR A 53 10.12 1.90 31.11
CA TYR A 53 10.11 3.01 30.16
C TYR A 53 10.59 2.58 28.77
N PHE A 54 11.75 1.91 28.67
CA PHE A 54 12.27 1.44 27.39
C PHE A 54 11.39 0.35 26.76
N GLN A 55 10.73 -0.46 27.58
CA GLN A 55 9.78 -1.46 27.11
C GLN A 55 8.56 -0.80 26.43
N LEU A 56 7.99 0.22 27.06
CA LEU A 56 6.89 0.99 26.49
C LEU A 56 7.32 1.73 25.21
N GLU A 57 8.50 2.33 25.19
CA GLU A 57 8.99 3.05 24.01
C GLU A 57 9.27 2.09 22.85
N ARG A 58 9.80 0.89 23.13
CA ARG A 58 9.97 -0.17 22.13
C ARG A 58 8.63 -0.61 21.54
N ASP A 59 7.64 -0.88 22.39
CA ASP A 59 6.32 -1.32 21.94
C ASP A 59 5.62 -0.21 21.14
N ARG A 60 5.82 1.06 21.53
CA ARG A 60 5.38 2.23 20.78
C ARG A 60 6.05 2.31 19.40
N ILE A 61 7.36 2.13 19.30
CA ILE A 61 8.06 2.12 18.01
C ILE A 61 7.58 0.96 17.13
N SER A 62 7.37 -0.23 17.71
CA SER A 62 6.86 -1.40 16.99
C SER A 62 5.48 -1.12 16.39
N THR A 63 4.56 -0.57 17.18
CA THR A 63 3.21 -0.21 16.70
C THR A 63 3.25 0.83 15.58
N PHE A 64 4.07 1.89 15.72
CA PHE A 64 4.25 2.85 14.63
C PHE A 64 4.80 2.18 13.36
N TRP A 65 5.81 1.33 13.50
CA TRP A 65 6.39 0.64 12.36
C TRP A 65 5.37 -0.25 11.64
N GLU A 66 4.56 -1.02 12.38
CA GLU A 66 3.49 -1.85 11.82
C GLU A 66 2.43 -1.00 11.10
N ILE A 67 2.00 0.10 11.71
CA ILE A 67 1.03 1.03 11.10
C ILE A 67 1.60 1.62 9.80
N THR A 68 2.81 2.18 9.84
CA THR A 68 3.43 2.81 8.68
C THR A 68 3.71 1.79 7.57
N LYS A 69 4.11 0.56 7.91
CA LYS A 69 4.28 -0.51 6.94
C LYS A 69 2.96 -0.87 6.26
N ARG A 70 1.87 -1.03 7.02
CA ARG A 70 0.54 -1.29 6.47
C ARG A 70 0.07 -0.16 5.56
N GLN A 71 0.24 1.09 6.00
CA GLN A 71 -0.10 2.27 5.19
C GLN A 71 0.69 2.31 3.88
N LEU A 72 1.98 1.95 3.91
CA LEU A 72 2.80 1.89 2.70
C LEU A 72 2.30 0.80 1.73
N GLU A 73 1.94 -0.38 2.24
CA GLU A 73 1.41 -1.48 1.43
C GLU A 73 0.05 -1.11 0.80
N GLU A 74 -0.82 -0.46 1.57
CA GLU A 74 -2.12 0.05 1.11
C GLU A 74 -1.95 1.10 0.01
N LYS A 75 -1.08 2.10 0.21
CA LYS A 75 -0.79 3.13 -0.80
C LYS A 75 -0.19 2.55 -2.09
N LYS A 76 0.67 1.53 -1.96
CA LYS A 76 1.20 0.81 -3.14
C LYS A 76 0.11 0.05 -3.89
N ALA A 77 -0.87 -0.51 -3.18
CA ALA A 77 -2.01 -1.19 -3.81
C ALA A 77 -2.95 -0.20 -4.49
N GLU A 78 -3.27 0.91 -3.84
CA GLU A 78 -4.05 2.01 -4.43
C GLU A 78 -3.41 2.52 -5.72
N LEU A 79 -2.09 2.73 -5.73
CA LEU A 79 -1.37 3.21 -6.91
C LEU A 79 -1.51 2.24 -8.09
N ARG A 80 -1.31 0.93 -7.85
CA ARG A 80 -1.50 -0.08 -8.91
C ARG A 80 -2.94 -0.14 -9.43
N ASN A 81 -3.92 0.06 -8.56
CA ASN A 81 -5.33 0.09 -8.98
C ASN A 81 -5.60 1.33 -9.83
N LYS A 82 -5.04 2.49 -9.45
CA LYS A 82 -5.18 3.73 -10.22
C LYS A 82 -4.49 3.64 -11.59
N ASP A 83 -3.34 3.00 -11.68
CA ASP A 83 -2.66 2.78 -12.96
C ASP A 83 -3.53 1.92 -13.89
N ARG A 84 -4.16 0.85 -13.37
CA ARG A 84 -5.10 0.04 -14.17
C ARG A 84 -6.36 0.82 -14.58
N GLU A 85 -6.95 1.59 -13.66
CA GLU A 85 -8.11 2.42 -13.97
C GLU A 85 -7.78 3.43 -15.08
N LEU A 86 -6.57 3.99 -15.09
CA LEU A 86 -6.09 4.87 -16.16
C LEU A 86 -5.94 4.12 -17.48
N GLU A 87 -5.31 2.95 -17.48
CA GLU A 87 -5.16 2.11 -18.68
C GLU A 87 -6.52 1.74 -19.27
N ASP A 88 -7.47 1.27 -18.45
CA ASP A 88 -8.83 0.94 -18.87
C ASP A 88 -9.57 2.15 -19.45
N ALA A 89 -9.42 3.33 -18.82
CA ALA A 89 -10.04 4.57 -19.31
C ALA A 89 -9.44 5.03 -20.64
N GLU A 90 -8.12 4.89 -20.82
CA GLU A 90 -7.44 5.18 -22.08
C GLU A 90 -7.90 4.23 -23.19
N GLU A 91 -8.00 2.93 -22.92
CA GLU A 91 -8.51 1.94 -23.87
C GLU A 91 -9.96 2.24 -24.29
N GLN A 92 -10.83 2.56 -23.33
CA GLN A 92 -12.23 2.95 -23.60
C GLN A 92 -12.28 4.20 -24.48
N HIS A 93 -11.53 5.24 -24.12
CA HIS A 93 -11.50 6.47 -24.89
C HIS A 93 -10.98 6.25 -26.32
N GLN A 94 -9.95 5.42 -26.50
CA GLN A 94 -9.47 5.04 -27.84
C GLN A 94 -10.52 4.26 -28.64
N ALA A 95 -11.26 3.36 -28.01
CA ALA A 95 -12.36 2.63 -28.64
C ALA A 95 -13.48 3.58 -29.09
N GLU A 96 -13.86 4.53 -28.23
CA GLU A 96 -14.83 5.58 -28.56
C GLU A 96 -14.40 6.41 -29.77
N ILE A 97 -13.14 6.87 -29.79
CA ILE A 97 -12.59 7.60 -30.94
C ILE A 97 -12.73 6.79 -32.23
N LYS A 98 -12.45 5.48 -32.20
CA LYS A 98 -12.59 4.61 -33.39
C LYS A 98 -14.05 4.53 -33.84
N VAL A 99 -14.99 4.37 -32.91
CA VAL A 99 -16.43 4.34 -33.21
C VAL A 99 -16.89 5.67 -33.81
N TYR A 100 -16.53 6.80 -33.20
CA TYR A 100 -16.86 8.13 -33.73
C TYR A 100 -16.27 8.36 -35.11
N LYS A 101 -15.01 7.97 -35.34
CA LYS A 101 -14.36 8.05 -36.64
C LYS A 101 -15.12 7.25 -37.70
N GLN A 102 -15.57 6.05 -37.36
CA GLN A 102 -16.37 5.23 -38.27
C GLN A 102 -17.75 5.85 -38.54
N LYS A 103 -18.39 6.41 -37.53
CA LYS A 103 -19.68 7.11 -37.65
C LYS A 103 -19.59 8.30 -38.60
N VAL A 104 -18.52 9.10 -38.49
CA VAL A 104 -18.26 10.22 -39.41
C VAL A 104 -18.06 9.72 -40.85
N LYS A 105 -17.25 8.67 -41.06
CA LYS A 105 -17.06 8.09 -42.40
C LYS A 105 -18.36 7.61 -43.02
N HIS A 106 -19.20 6.95 -42.23
CA HIS A 106 -20.49 6.45 -42.69
C HIS A 106 -21.43 7.60 -43.10
N LEU A 107 -21.56 8.63 -42.26
CA LEU A 107 -22.37 9.80 -42.57
C LEU A 107 -21.92 10.52 -43.86
N LEU A 108 -20.60 10.68 -44.05
CA LEU A 108 -20.06 11.28 -45.27
C LEU A 108 -20.37 10.44 -46.51
N TYR A 109 -20.27 9.11 -46.39
CA TYR A 109 -20.63 8.19 -47.46
C TYR A 109 -22.12 8.28 -47.82
N GLU A 110 -23.01 8.27 -46.83
CA GLU A 110 -24.45 8.43 -47.04
C GLU A 110 -24.77 9.77 -47.72
N GLN A 111 -24.19 10.87 -47.25
CA GLN A 111 -24.38 12.18 -47.88
C GLN A 111 -23.92 12.20 -49.33
N GLN A 112 -22.75 11.61 -49.63
CA GLN A 112 -22.24 11.52 -50.99
C GLN A 112 -23.16 10.68 -51.88
N ASN A 113 -23.65 9.56 -51.37
CA ASN A 113 -24.58 8.69 -52.09
C ASN A 113 -25.90 9.41 -52.37
N ASN A 114 -26.48 10.07 -51.38
CA ASN A 114 -27.71 10.85 -51.53
C ASN A 114 -27.56 11.97 -52.57
N ILE A 115 -26.42 12.67 -52.59
CA ILE A 115 -26.15 13.70 -53.60
C ILE A 115 -26.04 13.08 -55.00
N ALA A 116 -25.43 11.90 -55.13
CA ALA A 116 -25.32 11.20 -56.40
C ALA A 116 -26.69 10.74 -56.92
N GLU A 117 -27.53 10.21 -56.04
CA GLU A 117 -28.92 9.81 -56.33
C GLU A 117 -29.75 11.02 -56.79
N LEU A 118 -29.75 12.11 -56.02
CA LEU A 118 -30.47 13.34 -56.38
C LEU A 118 -30.01 13.92 -57.73
N LYS A 119 -28.71 13.86 -58.04
CA LYS A 119 -28.18 14.26 -59.36
C LYS A 119 -28.65 13.34 -60.48
N ALA A 120 -28.74 12.04 -60.23
CA ALA A 120 -29.23 11.09 -61.22
C ALA A 120 -30.73 11.28 -61.48
N GLU A 121 -31.52 11.47 -60.42
CA GLU A 121 -32.96 11.75 -60.48
C GLU A 121 -33.23 13.04 -61.26
N THR A 122 -32.57 14.16 -60.90
CA THR A 122 -32.74 15.44 -61.60
C THR A 122 -32.34 15.38 -63.08
N LEU A 123 -31.28 14.63 -63.43
CA LEU A 123 -30.88 14.42 -64.82
C LEU A 123 -31.90 13.58 -65.60
N ALA A 124 -32.49 12.57 -64.96
CA ALA A 124 -33.55 11.76 -65.56
C ALA A 124 -34.81 12.60 -65.80
N GLU A 125 -35.23 13.40 -64.81
CA GLU A 125 -36.36 14.33 -64.93
C GLU A 125 -36.15 15.34 -66.06
N LEU A 126 -34.96 15.94 -66.17
CA LEU A 126 -34.63 16.89 -67.24
C LEU A 126 -34.69 16.23 -68.63
N LYS A 127 -34.23 14.98 -68.77
CA LYS A 127 -34.33 14.25 -70.04
C LYS A 127 -35.78 14.00 -70.44
N VAL A 128 -36.60 13.53 -69.50
CA VAL A 128 -38.04 13.32 -69.75
C VAL A 128 -38.73 14.63 -70.13
N ALA A 129 -38.41 15.73 -69.45
CA ALA A 129 -38.94 17.05 -69.80
C ALA A 129 -38.51 17.51 -71.21
N GLN A 130 -37.26 17.24 -71.60
CA GLN A 130 -36.77 17.57 -72.94
C GLN A 130 -37.43 16.70 -74.02
N GLU A 131 -37.57 15.40 -73.78
CA GLU A 131 -38.22 14.45 -74.71
C GLU A 131 -39.68 14.84 -74.93
N THR A 132 -40.42 15.12 -73.86
CA THR A 132 -41.83 15.57 -73.94
C THR A 132 -41.98 16.92 -74.66
N HIS A 133 -41.04 17.85 -74.47
CA HIS A 133 -41.02 19.11 -75.22
C HIS A 133 -40.79 18.87 -76.72
N ASN A 134 -39.79 18.06 -77.08
CA ASN A 134 -39.49 17.73 -78.48
C ASN A 134 -40.65 17.00 -79.18
N GLU A 135 -41.33 16.10 -78.46
CA GLU A 135 -42.54 15.41 -78.97
C GLU A 135 -43.67 16.41 -79.24
N ALA A 136 -43.89 17.38 -78.36
CA ALA A 136 -44.90 18.42 -78.55
C ALA A 136 -44.59 19.33 -79.75
N GLU A 137 -43.33 19.73 -79.94
CA GLU A 137 -42.88 20.50 -81.11
C GLU A 137 -43.05 19.71 -82.43
N ASN A 138 -42.69 18.43 -82.44
CA ASN A 138 -42.86 17.58 -83.63
C ASN A 138 -44.32 17.27 -83.95
N SER A 139 -45.21 17.28 -82.95
CA SER A 139 -46.65 17.06 -83.15
C SER A 139 -47.41 18.32 -83.61
N THR A 140 -46.76 19.48 -83.65
CA THR A 140 -47.38 20.77 -84.02
C THR A 140 -47.00 21.27 -85.44
N TRP A 141 -46.28 20.45 -86.21
CA TRP A 141 -46.01 20.61 -87.64
C TRP A 141 -46.60 19.45 -88.45
#